data_AF-X1C9K2-F1
#
_entry.id   AF-X1C9K2-F1
#
_cell.length_a   1.000
_cell.length_b   1.000
_cell.length_c   1.000
_cell.angle_alpha   90.00
_cell.angle_beta   90.00
_cell.angle_gamma   90.00
#
_symmetry.space_group_name_H-M   'P 1'
#
loop_
_entity.id
_entity.type
_entity.pdbx_description
1 polymer ?
#
loop_
_entity_poly.entity_id
_entity_poly.type
_entity_poly.pdbx_seq_one_letter_code
_entity_poly.pdbx_strand_id
1 'polypeptide(L)'
;AIAHNIVDLNWREHRVILWDTENSEAELYERLSTHSDFMDWPDDLIRSKSFDFADVIEPEALNIIDYLESPENIWEIRTLLRELRDKLTTGICVVMLQKPEGRDLPYGKDWAKQLPRLVVSMEGGILKILKGKSWVKRDVNPDGLRWSFKLIGGEKFVSIQELGKEF
;
A
#
# COMPACT_ATOMS: atom_id res chain seq x y z
N ALA A 1 1.98 -9.67 0.71
CA ALA A 1 0.73 -9.78 -0.07
C ALA A 1 0.47 -8.57 -0.97
N ILE A 2 -0.20 -7.52 -0.50
CA ILE A 2 -0.62 -6.42 -1.39
C ILE A 2 0.57 -5.66 -1.98
N ALA A 3 1.62 -5.39 -1.21
CA ALA A 3 2.83 -4.74 -1.70
C ALA A 3 3.49 -5.52 -2.84
N HIS A 4 3.70 -6.83 -2.66
CA HIS A 4 4.30 -7.70 -3.67
C HIS A 4 3.46 -7.79 -4.95
N ASN A 5 2.13 -7.84 -4.83
CA ASN A 5 1.24 -7.80 -5.99
C ASN A 5 1.32 -6.45 -6.72
N ILE A 6 1.47 -5.33 -6.01
CA ILE A 6 1.70 -4.03 -6.65
C ILE A 6 3.03 -4.02 -7.39
N VAL A 7 4.10 -4.60 -6.83
CA VAL A 7 5.39 -4.76 -7.52
C VAL A 7 5.22 -5.55 -8.82
N ASP A 8 4.68 -6.77 -8.71
CA ASP A 8 4.50 -7.72 -9.81
C ASP A 8 3.76 -7.09 -11.01
N LEU A 9 2.71 -6.31 -10.71
CA LEU A 9 1.89 -5.65 -11.72
C LEU A 9 2.56 -4.44 -12.41
N ASN A 10 3.66 -3.88 -11.86
CA ASN A 10 4.18 -2.58 -12.30
C ASN A 10 5.66 -2.57 -12.68
N TRP A 11 6.49 -3.49 -12.18
CA TRP A 11 7.96 -3.42 -12.30
C TRP A 11 8.48 -3.38 -13.75
N ARG A 12 7.70 -3.91 -14.71
CA ARG A 12 8.06 -3.94 -16.13
C ARG A 12 7.95 -2.60 -16.84
N GLU A 13 7.02 -1.76 -16.39
CA GLU A 13 6.69 -0.49 -17.06
C GLU A 13 7.17 0.73 -16.26
N HIS A 14 7.43 0.54 -14.97
CA HIS A 14 7.72 1.62 -14.04
C HIS A 14 8.91 1.30 -13.17
N ARG A 15 9.64 2.35 -12.78
CA ARG A 15 10.61 2.25 -11.69
C ARG A 15 9.84 2.01 -10.40
N VAL A 16 10.05 0.84 -9.79
CA VAL A 16 9.42 0.44 -8.52
C VAL A 16 10.49 0.30 -7.46
N ILE A 17 10.24 0.84 -6.27
CA ILE A 17 11.05 0.63 -5.08
C ILE A 17 10.14 0.11 -3.96
N LEU A 18 10.41 -1.10 -3.47
CA LEU A 18 9.80 -1.68 -2.28
C LEU A 18 10.74 -1.53 -1.08
N TRP A 19 10.27 -0.80 -0.07
CA TRP A 19 10.89 -0.71 1.23
C TRP A 19 10.24 -1.73 2.17
N ASP A 20 10.89 -2.88 2.34
CA ASP A 20 10.42 -3.95 3.21
C ASP A 20 11.03 -3.80 4.61
N THR A 21 10.18 -3.84 5.63
CA THR A 21 10.56 -3.68 7.04
C THR A 21 10.16 -4.85 7.93
N GLU A 22 9.25 -5.71 7.45
CA GLU A 22 8.70 -6.82 8.23
C GLU A 22 9.50 -8.11 8.07
N ASN A 23 9.96 -8.40 6.85
CA ASN A 23 10.36 -9.75 6.51
C ASN A 23 11.87 -9.95 6.66
N SER A 24 12.25 -11.13 7.13
CA SER A 24 13.62 -11.61 6.92
C SER A 24 13.84 -11.89 5.44
N GLU A 25 15.11 -11.90 4.99
CA GLU A 25 15.44 -12.22 3.60
C GLU A 25 14.85 -13.56 3.13
N ALA A 26 14.89 -14.59 3.98
CA ALA A 26 14.32 -15.90 3.66
C ALA A 26 12.79 -15.89 3.56
N GLU A 27 12.10 -15.20 4.48
CA GLU A 27 10.65 -15.06 4.44
C GLU A 27 10.20 -14.27 3.21
N LEU A 28 10.92 -13.18 2.91
CA LEU A 28 10.65 -12.37 1.74
C LEU A 28 10.84 -13.20 0.46
N TYR A 29 11.95 -13.94 0.35
CA TYR A 29 12.18 -14.83 -0.78
C TYR A 29 11.07 -15.88 -0.95
N GLU A 30 10.63 -16.53 0.13
CA GLU A 30 9.53 -17.50 0.08
C GLU A 30 8.24 -16.86 -0.45
N ARG A 31 7.89 -15.67 0.04
CA ARG A 31 6.70 -14.92 -0.42
C ARG A 31 6.81 -14.52 -1.89
N LEU A 32 7.96 -13.97 -2.29
CA LEU A 32 8.20 -13.52 -3.66
C LEU A 32 8.25 -14.68 -4.65
N SER A 33 8.68 -15.86 -4.23
CA SER A 33 8.71 -17.07 -5.06
C SER A 33 7.35 -17.51 -5.59
N THR A 34 6.26 -16.96 -5.04
CA THR A 34 4.91 -17.17 -5.55
C THR A 34 4.62 -16.41 -6.85
N HIS A 35 5.43 -15.40 -7.19
CA HIS A 35 5.41 -14.69 -8.45
C HIS A 35 6.37 -15.36 -9.43
N SER A 36 5.86 -15.84 -10.57
CA SER A 36 6.61 -16.72 -11.49
C SER A 36 7.89 -16.11 -12.08
N ASP A 37 7.97 -14.79 -12.07
CA ASP A 37 8.97 -13.93 -12.70
C ASP A 37 9.78 -13.13 -11.67
N PHE A 38 9.67 -13.43 -10.37
CA PHE A 38 10.36 -12.66 -9.34
C PHE A 38 11.88 -12.65 -9.50
N MET A 39 12.45 -13.70 -10.11
CA MET A 39 13.88 -13.79 -10.42
C MET A 39 14.34 -12.80 -11.51
N ASP A 40 13.40 -12.25 -12.29
CA ASP A 40 13.67 -11.25 -13.33
C ASP A 40 13.55 -9.81 -12.79
N TRP A 41 13.12 -9.64 -11.54
CA TRP A 41 12.96 -8.32 -10.94
C TRP A 41 14.33 -7.64 -10.75
N PRO A 42 14.44 -6.32 -10.91
CA PRO A 42 15.69 -5.60 -10.69
C PRO A 42 16.24 -5.81 -9.27
N ASP A 43 17.55 -6.08 -9.15
CA ASP A 43 18.22 -6.34 -7.87
C ASP A 43 18.03 -5.21 -6.84
N ASP A 44 17.88 -3.96 -7.30
CA ASP A 44 17.76 -2.78 -6.44
C ASP A 44 16.31 -2.35 -6.18
N LEU A 45 15.33 -3.15 -6.64
CA LEU A 45 13.89 -2.92 -6.44
C LEU A 45 13.53 -3.05 -4.97
N ILE A 46 14.10 -4.02 -4.26
CA ILE A 46 13.79 -4.30 -2.86
C ILE A 46 14.91 -3.75 -2.00
N ARG A 47 14.54 -2.97 -0.98
CA ARG A 47 15.48 -2.33 -0.07
C ARG A 47 14.99 -2.45 1.36
N SER A 48 15.92 -2.62 2.30
CA SER A 48 15.62 -2.65 3.73
C SER A 48 15.89 -1.28 4.37
N LYS A 49 14.87 -0.70 4.99
CA LYS A 49 14.99 0.52 5.81
C LYS A 49 13.74 0.70 6.67
N SER A 50 13.87 1.05 7.95
CA SER A 50 12.73 1.13 8.88
C SER A 50 12.23 2.54 9.21
N PHE A 51 12.99 3.60 8.91
CA PHE A 51 12.64 4.99 9.26
C PHE A 51 13.18 6.00 8.22
N ASP A 52 12.86 7.30 8.36
CA ASP A 52 13.33 8.38 7.47
C ASP A 52 13.13 8.12 5.96
N PHE A 53 11.97 7.57 5.61
CA PHE A 53 11.65 7.22 4.22
C PHE A 53 11.67 8.44 3.28
N ALA A 54 11.28 9.62 3.76
CA ALA A 54 11.26 10.85 2.98
C ALA A 54 12.66 11.26 2.43
N ASP A 55 13.74 10.74 3.01
CA ASP A 55 15.10 11.00 2.53
C ASP A 55 15.56 10.03 1.45
N VAL A 56 14.86 8.90 1.28
CA VAL A 56 15.28 7.82 0.38
C VAL A 56 14.29 7.48 -0.71
N ILE A 57 13.03 7.90 -0.61
CA ILE A 57 12.07 7.67 -1.69
C ILE A 57 12.55 8.34 -2.99
N GLU A 58 12.28 7.70 -4.12
CA GLU A 58 12.60 8.22 -5.44
C GLU A 58 11.42 9.08 -5.94
N PRO A 59 11.57 10.41 -6.14
CA PRO A 59 10.45 11.34 -6.39
C PRO A 59 9.54 11.02 -7.58
N GLU A 60 10.08 10.33 -8.59
CA GLU A 60 9.40 9.99 -9.85
C GLU A 60 9.00 8.51 -9.94
N ALA A 61 9.36 7.69 -8.95
CA ALA A 61 9.12 6.25 -8.93
C ALA A 61 7.78 5.87 -8.29
N LEU A 62 7.39 4.61 -8.44
CA LEU A 62 6.42 3.94 -7.58
C LEU A 62 7.15 3.44 -6.32
N ASN A 63 7.04 4.19 -5.24
CA ASN A 63 7.57 3.82 -3.93
C ASN A 63 6.51 3.06 -3.15
N ILE A 64 6.88 1.94 -2.54
CA ILE A 64 6.02 1.09 -1.72
C ILE A 64 6.71 0.92 -0.37
N ILE A 65 6.03 1.25 0.72
CA ILE A 65 6.55 1.08 2.09
C ILE A 65 5.68 0.03 2.80
N ASP A 66 6.26 -1.13 3.08
CA ASP A 66 5.61 -2.29 3.70
C ASP A 66 6.42 -2.76 4.93
N TYR A 67 6.11 -2.35 6.15
CA TYR A 67 5.10 -1.39 6.61
C TYR A 67 5.76 -0.12 7.15
N LEU A 68 5.00 0.97 7.17
CA LEU A 68 5.40 2.15 7.92
C LEU A 68 5.11 1.91 9.40
N GLU A 69 6.18 1.64 10.18
CA GLU A 69 6.08 1.54 11.62
C GLU A 69 5.54 2.86 12.16
N SER A 70 4.32 2.78 12.70
CA SER A 70 3.60 3.95 13.13
C SER A 70 3.74 4.10 14.64
N PRO A 71 4.25 5.24 15.13
CA PRO A 71 4.09 5.60 16.53
C PRO A 71 2.59 5.71 16.88
N GLU A 72 2.25 5.47 18.15
CA GLU A 72 0.86 5.58 18.65
C GLU A 72 0.28 7.00 18.44
N ASN A 73 1.16 7.98 18.25
CA ASN A 73 0.83 9.38 18.07
C ASN A 73 0.49 9.73 16.62
N ILE A 74 -0.81 9.91 16.41
CA ILE A 74 -1.47 10.45 15.21
C ILE A 74 -0.71 11.57 14.47
N TRP A 75 -0.17 12.54 15.21
CA TRP A 75 0.49 13.72 14.64
C TRP A 75 1.78 13.38 13.89
N GLU A 76 2.44 12.30 14.30
CA GLU A 76 3.68 11.84 13.71
C GLU A 76 3.39 11.19 12.35
N ILE A 77 2.35 10.36 12.24
CA ILE A 77 1.94 9.77 10.94
C ILE A 77 1.58 10.86 9.92
N ARG A 78 0.82 11.88 10.35
CA ARG A 78 0.48 12.99 9.45
C ARG A 78 1.73 13.72 8.95
N THR A 79 2.73 13.87 9.81
CA THR A 79 3.98 14.54 9.48
C THR A 79 4.77 13.69 8.48
N LEU A 80 4.92 12.39 8.74
CA LEU A 80 5.57 11.43 7.84
C LEU A 80 4.90 11.40 6.46
N LEU A 81 3.56 11.27 6.40
CA LEU A 81 2.83 11.27 5.13
C LEU A 81 2.96 12.60 4.37
N ARG A 82 3.07 13.72 5.08
CA ARG A 82 3.30 15.04 4.46
C ARG A 82 4.71 15.12 3.88
N GLU A 83 5.72 14.67 4.63
CA GLU A 83 7.12 14.67 4.18
C GLU A 83 7.31 13.79 2.94
N LEU A 84 6.71 12.58 2.94
CA LEU A 84 6.69 11.71 1.77
C LEU A 84 6.03 12.41 0.57
N ARG A 85 4.84 13.00 0.77
CA ARG A 85 4.12 13.71 -0.29
C ARG A 85 4.93 14.86 -0.86
N ASP A 86 5.57 15.66 0.00
CA ASP A 86 6.28 16.87 -0.40
C ASP A 86 7.58 16.56 -1.18
N LYS A 87 8.08 15.32 -1.07
CA LYS A 87 9.22 14.81 -1.84
C LYS A 87 8.85 14.26 -3.22
N LEU A 88 7.61 13.82 -3.43
CA LEU A 88 7.14 13.30 -4.72
C LEU A 88 6.96 14.42 -5.74
N THR A 89 7.31 14.13 -7.00
CA THR A 89 7.07 15.04 -8.14
C THR A 89 6.00 14.46 -9.06
N THR A 90 6.34 13.40 -9.80
CA THR A 90 5.44 12.64 -10.69
C THR A 90 5.15 11.24 -10.17
N GLY A 91 5.96 10.78 -9.20
CA GLY A 91 5.87 9.45 -8.63
C GLY A 91 4.68 9.27 -7.68
N ILE A 92 4.53 8.04 -7.21
CA ILE A 92 3.51 7.63 -6.27
C ILE A 92 4.20 7.00 -5.07
N CYS A 93 3.68 7.25 -3.87
CA CYS A 93 4.06 6.50 -2.68
C CYS A 93 2.84 5.76 -2.14
N VAL A 94 2.95 4.44 -2.02
CA VAL A 94 1.98 3.56 -1.38
C VAL A 94 2.54 3.20 -0.01
N VAL A 95 1.74 3.38 1.04
CA VAL A 95 2.19 3.19 2.42
C VAL A 95 1.22 2.25 3.11
N MET A 96 1.75 1.14 3.64
CA MET A 96 0.97 0.19 4.42
C MET A 96 1.03 0.58 5.89
N LEU A 97 -0.13 0.61 6.53
CA LEU A 97 -0.31 1.01 7.93
C LEU A 97 -1.12 -0.04 8.67
N GLN A 98 -0.67 -0.40 9.88
CA GLN A 98 -1.45 -1.25 10.77
C GLN A 98 -2.65 -0.48 11.35
N LYS A 99 -3.77 -1.20 11.52
CA LYS A 99 -5.01 -0.66 12.09
C LYS A 99 -5.51 -1.58 13.21
N PRO A 100 -6.22 -1.04 14.23
CA PRO A 100 -6.91 -1.88 15.20
C PRO A 100 -7.95 -2.79 14.54
N GLU A 101 -8.14 -3.97 15.09
CA GLU A 101 -9.20 -4.90 14.69
C GLU A 101 -10.59 -4.24 14.80
N GLY A 102 -11.47 -4.53 13.83
CA GLY A 102 -12.83 -4.02 13.76
C GLY A 102 -12.95 -2.54 13.40
N ARG A 103 -11.85 -1.87 13.03
CA ARG A 103 -11.86 -0.46 12.62
C ARG A 103 -11.40 -0.31 11.18
N ASP A 104 -12.18 0.43 10.38
CA ASP A 104 -11.80 0.76 9.01
C ASP A 104 -10.50 1.60 8.95
N LEU A 105 -10.29 2.47 9.95
CA LEU A 105 -9.17 3.42 9.95
C LEU A 105 -8.06 3.01 10.91
N PRO A 106 -6.80 3.30 10.57
CA PRO A 106 -5.68 3.19 11.52
C PRO A 106 -5.86 4.17 12.69
N TYR A 107 -4.99 4.05 13.70
CA TYR A 107 -4.97 4.96 14.85
C TYR A 107 -4.95 6.40 14.36
N GLY A 108 -6.07 7.12 14.56
CA GLY A 108 -6.18 8.50 14.12
C GLY A 108 -7.48 9.03 13.56
N LYS A 109 -8.43 8.21 13.11
CA LYS A 109 -9.69 8.70 12.52
C LYS A 109 -9.46 9.47 11.19
N ASP A 110 -10.39 10.38 10.83
CA ASP A 110 -10.56 10.94 9.47
C ASP A 110 -9.36 11.68 8.85
N TRP A 111 -8.34 12.07 9.62
CA TRP A 111 -7.18 12.77 9.03
C TRP A 111 -6.35 11.87 8.10
N ALA A 112 -6.35 10.55 8.32
CA ALA A 112 -5.69 9.61 7.42
C ALA A 112 -6.29 9.68 6.00
N LYS A 113 -7.51 10.22 5.85
CA LYS A 113 -8.16 10.49 4.57
C LYS A 113 -7.81 11.86 3.97
N GLN A 114 -7.24 12.79 4.73
CA GLN A 114 -7.05 14.18 4.30
C GLN A 114 -5.84 14.39 3.38
N LEU A 115 -4.74 13.67 3.60
CA LEU A 115 -3.54 13.79 2.75
C LEU A 115 -3.58 12.83 1.54
N PRO A 116 -3.79 11.51 1.70
CA PRO A 116 -3.68 10.56 0.59
C PRO A 116 -4.71 10.80 -0.50
N ARG A 117 -4.37 10.46 -1.75
CA ARG A 117 -5.30 10.53 -2.89
C ARG A 117 -6.26 9.34 -2.92
N LEU A 118 -5.81 8.20 -2.41
CA LEU A 118 -6.56 6.96 -2.24
C LEU A 118 -6.29 6.42 -0.83
N VAL A 119 -7.35 6.00 -0.15
CA VAL A 119 -7.27 5.27 1.12
C VAL A 119 -8.11 4.02 1.00
N VAL A 120 -7.47 2.89 1.25
CA VAL A 120 -8.07 1.57 1.21
C VAL A 120 -7.93 0.95 2.59
N SER A 121 -8.98 0.26 3.04
CA SER A 121 -8.95 -0.58 4.23
C SER A 121 -9.16 -2.03 3.84
N MET A 122 -8.45 -2.93 4.50
CA MET A 122 -8.57 -4.36 4.28
C MET A 122 -8.72 -5.09 5.62
N GLU A 123 -9.71 -5.95 5.72
CA GLU A 123 -9.96 -6.78 6.89
C GLU A 123 -10.87 -7.96 6.53
N GLY A 124 -10.61 -9.15 7.09
CA GLY A 124 -11.51 -10.29 6.98
C GLY A 124 -11.82 -10.73 5.54
N GLY A 125 -10.90 -10.55 4.59
CA GLY A 125 -11.13 -10.85 3.18
C GLY A 125 -12.00 -9.82 2.46
N ILE A 126 -12.18 -8.62 3.03
CA ILE A 126 -12.89 -7.50 2.43
C ILE A 126 -11.91 -6.35 2.23
N LEU A 127 -11.96 -5.72 1.06
CA LEU A 127 -11.31 -4.46 0.74
C LEU A 127 -12.39 -3.39 0.62
N LYS A 128 -12.17 -2.22 1.22
CA LYS A 128 -13.07 -1.06 1.18
C LYS A 128 -12.30 0.20 0.81
N ILE A 129 -12.81 0.97 -0.14
CA ILE A 129 -12.28 2.32 -0.42
C ILE A 129 -12.87 3.29 0.59
N LEU A 130 -12.02 3.85 1.45
CA LEU A 130 -12.42 4.86 2.44
C LEU A 130 -12.37 6.28 1.88
N LYS A 131 -11.47 6.52 0.92
CA LYS A 131 -11.38 7.79 0.23
C LYS A 131 -10.73 7.66 -1.15
N GLY A 132 -11.33 8.25 -2.18
CA GLY A 132 -10.71 8.53 -3.47
C GLY A 132 -10.92 9.99 -3.84
N LYS A 133 -9.86 10.70 -4.27
CA LYS A 133 -9.93 12.15 -4.61
C LYS A 133 -9.88 12.46 -6.10
N SER A 134 -9.32 11.55 -6.89
CA SER A 134 -9.16 11.72 -8.33
C SER A 134 -9.79 10.53 -9.03
N TRP A 135 -10.99 10.69 -9.57
CA TRP A 135 -11.76 9.59 -10.15
C TRP A 135 -11.55 9.54 -11.66
N VAL A 136 -11.18 8.36 -12.17
CA VAL A 136 -11.09 8.11 -13.62
C VAL A 136 -12.46 8.29 -14.26
N LYS A 137 -13.49 7.70 -13.64
CA LYS A 137 -14.91 7.92 -13.98
C LYS A 137 -15.47 9.04 -13.11
N ARG A 138 -15.61 10.25 -13.66
CA ARG A 138 -15.99 11.45 -12.91
C ARG A 138 -17.40 11.41 -12.30
N ASP A 139 -18.24 10.51 -12.80
CA ASP A 139 -19.61 10.24 -12.38
C ASP A 139 -19.72 9.15 -11.29
N VAL A 140 -18.63 8.43 -11.00
CA VAL A 140 -18.62 7.33 -10.04
C VAL A 140 -17.77 7.69 -8.83
N ASN A 141 -18.42 8.02 -7.71
CA ASN A 141 -17.74 8.20 -6.43
C ASN A 141 -17.31 6.83 -5.85
N PRO A 142 -16.00 6.54 -5.77
CA PRO A 142 -15.51 5.25 -5.31
C PRO A 142 -15.55 5.09 -3.79
N ASP A 143 -15.76 6.17 -3.03
CA ASP A 143 -15.86 6.10 -1.57
C ASP A 143 -16.96 5.07 -1.19
N GLY A 144 -16.63 4.16 -0.29
CA GLY A 144 -17.53 3.11 0.19
C GLY A 144 -17.64 1.88 -0.71
N LEU A 145 -17.04 1.85 -1.91
CA LEU A 145 -17.01 0.64 -2.73
C LEU A 145 -16.22 -0.48 -2.05
N ARG A 146 -16.71 -1.72 -2.17
CA ARG A 146 -16.16 -2.89 -1.49
C ARG A 146 -15.99 -4.08 -2.42
N TRP A 147 -14.96 -4.88 -2.12
CA TRP A 147 -14.71 -6.15 -2.77
C TRP A 147 -14.42 -7.22 -1.72
N SER A 148 -14.96 -8.43 -1.90
CA SER A 148 -14.47 -9.61 -1.20
C SER A 148 -13.33 -10.25 -1.99
N PHE A 149 -12.45 -10.96 -1.28
CA PHE A 149 -11.40 -11.77 -1.85
C PHE A 149 -11.05 -12.94 -0.92
N LYS A 150 -10.36 -13.94 -1.46
CA LYS A 150 -9.65 -14.95 -0.68
C LYS A 150 -8.15 -14.82 -0.94
N LEU A 151 -7.35 -15.16 0.06
CA LEU A 151 -5.90 -15.18 -0.04
C LEU A 151 -5.42 -16.63 0.03
N ILE A 152 -4.82 -17.12 -1.06
CA ILE A 152 -4.21 -18.46 -1.11
C ILE A 152 -2.70 -18.31 -0.91
N GLY A 153 -2.14 -19.10 0.01
CA GLY A 153 -0.70 -19.10 0.28
C GLY A 153 -0.16 -17.76 0.78
N GLY A 154 -1.01 -16.92 1.39
CA GLY A 154 -0.60 -15.62 1.92
C GLY A 154 -0.29 -14.54 0.89
N GLU A 155 -0.25 -14.84 -0.40
CA GLU A 155 0.18 -13.87 -1.45
C GLU A 155 -0.80 -13.74 -2.60
N LYS A 156 -1.54 -14.81 -2.95
CA LYS A 156 -2.40 -14.82 -4.14
C LYS A 156 -3.85 -14.46 -3.84
N PHE A 157 -4.30 -13.31 -4.34
CA PHE A 157 -5.70 -12.90 -4.29
C PHE A 157 -6.53 -13.68 -5.32
N VAL A 158 -7.62 -14.31 -4.88
CA VAL A 158 -8.55 -15.06 -5.74
C VAL A 158 -10.00 -14.78 -5.37
N SER A 159 -10.92 -15.18 -6.24
CA SER A 159 -12.37 -15.06 -6.03
C SER A 159 -12.81 -13.62 -5.70
N ILE A 160 -12.22 -12.64 -6.39
CA ILE A 160 -12.52 -11.22 -6.18
C ILE A 160 -13.94 -10.93 -6.66
N GLN A 161 -14.79 -10.37 -5.80
CA GLN A 161 -16.18 -10.04 -6.13
C GLN A 161 -16.54 -8.66 -5.59
N GLU A 162 -17.20 -7.84 -6.41
CA GLU A 162 -17.74 -6.56 -5.96
C GLU A 162 -18.95 -6.77 -5.03
N LEU A 163 -18.93 -6.12 -3.86
CA LEU A 163 -19.98 -6.21 -2.84
C LEU A 163 -20.90 -4.98 -2.83
N GLY A 164 -20.71 -4.07 -3.78
CA GLY A 164 -21.39 -2.78 -3.83
C GLY A 164 -20.83 -1.78 -2.82
N LYS A 165 -21.64 -0.75 -2.53
CA LYS A 165 -21.24 0.42 -1.74
C LYS A 165 -21.80 0.36 -0.32
N GLU A 166 -20.95 0.67 0.65
CA GLU A 166 -21.34 0.96 2.04
C GLU A 166 -21.41 2.47 2.26
N PHE A 167 -22.47 2.92 2.92
CA PHE A 167 -22.74 4.34 3.19
C PHE A 167 -22.36 4.72 4.61
#